data_AF-A0A6S7HDF2-F1
#
_entry.id   AF-A0A6S7HDF2-F1
#
_cell.length_a   1.000
_cell.length_b   1.000
_cell.length_c   1.000
_cell.angle_alpha   90.00
_cell.angle_beta   90.00
_cell.angle_gamma   90.00
#
_symmetry.space_group_name_H-M   'P 1'
#
loop_
_entity.id
_entity.type
_entity.pdbx_description
1 polymer ?
#
loop_
_entity_poly.entity_id
_entity_poly.type
_entity_poly.pdbx_seq_one_letter_code
_entity_poly.pdbx_strand_id
1 'polypeptide(L)'
;MGCQANIDQCNQQCGYHDDCQVTCDAGVRECIQNGRLKNGEFSCNASKKCVQKCRGGPCSLSCGNTKDCTQSGERRGQFSLSCSAGVEKCTQTCDDTCSLSCDAKSCSQTCDDGSFTATCGAKVDVCSQSCDYGKNGTFSCDAAEKCTQSCKGKCSLSCDNTKDCTQFGHKGNFSMTCNADVDKCTQTCDHPCSLSCDAKNCTQTCDDGNCTATCSAGVDVCSQSGDDGTGRNGKFSCDASQKCTQSCRGVCSLSCNNTKDCTQFGHKGDFSMACSSDVDKCTQTCDDTCSLSCDSKNCSQTCDDGSCTTTCSARVENCSQTCDANCVLSCNAKNCNQVCNKGGCSFECGSGVQNCTQTCIKGVCSTRNPTSTTTHRPTRNPGWCLSKGYGILRIAPFLANLFNFLERL
;
A
#
# COMPACT_ATOMS: atom_id res chain seq x y z
N MET A 1 25.54 3.35 -44.65
CA MET A 1 27.01 3.48 -44.50
C MET A 1 27.51 2.42 -43.52
N GLY A 2 28.67 1.81 -43.74
CA GLY A 2 29.20 0.71 -42.91
C GLY A 2 30.67 0.91 -42.56
N CYS A 3 31.07 0.48 -41.37
CA CYS A 3 32.47 0.40 -40.96
C CYS A 3 32.98 -1.04 -41.14
N GLN A 4 34.21 -1.18 -41.63
CA GLN A 4 34.84 -2.50 -41.78
C GLN A 4 35.27 -3.06 -40.42
N ALA A 5 35.42 -4.39 -40.34
CA ALA A 5 35.91 -5.09 -39.16
C ALA A 5 37.37 -4.68 -38.81
N ASN A 6 37.78 -4.94 -37.57
CA ASN A 6 39.13 -4.71 -37.02
C ASN A 6 39.53 -3.23 -36.86
N ILE A 7 38.56 -2.35 -36.65
CA ILE A 7 38.83 -0.97 -36.23
C ILE A 7 38.47 -0.77 -34.76
N ASP A 8 39.28 0.01 -34.06
CA ASP A 8 39.04 0.33 -32.64
C ASP A 8 37.77 1.16 -32.46
N GLN A 9 37.52 2.09 -33.39
CA GLN A 9 36.39 3.01 -33.30
C GLN A 9 35.77 3.29 -34.67
N CYS A 10 34.45 3.13 -34.77
CA CYS A 10 33.63 3.58 -35.88
C CYS A 10 32.82 4.80 -35.47
N ASN A 11 32.84 5.88 -36.26
CA ASN A 11 31.98 7.05 -36.05
C ASN A 11 31.20 7.34 -37.34
N GLN A 12 29.87 7.25 -37.27
CA GLN A 12 28.98 7.47 -38.39
C GLN A 12 28.01 8.59 -38.05
N GLN A 13 27.84 9.54 -38.99
CA GLN A 13 26.94 10.67 -38.83
C GLN A 13 26.01 10.80 -40.04
N CYS A 14 24.73 10.98 -39.78
CA CYS A 14 23.72 11.24 -40.80
C CYS A 14 23.32 12.72 -40.83
N GLY A 15 23.15 13.25 -42.04
CA GLY A 15 22.70 14.61 -42.30
C GLY A 15 21.22 14.82 -42.02
N TYR A 16 20.77 16.06 -42.22
CA TYR A 16 19.36 16.46 -42.09
C TYR A 16 18.59 16.05 -43.35
N HIS A 17 17.39 15.46 -43.20
CA HIS A 17 16.46 15.05 -44.27
C HIS A 17 16.75 13.77 -45.06
N ASP A 18 17.83 13.05 -44.76
CA ASP A 18 18.08 11.75 -45.39
C ASP A 18 17.31 10.65 -44.65
N ASP A 19 16.81 9.65 -45.38
CA ASP A 19 16.52 8.35 -44.78
C ASP A 19 17.88 7.67 -44.55
N CYS A 20 18.25 7.46 -43.29
CA CYS A 20 19.59 6.96 -42.96
C CYS A 20 19.53 5.55 -42.42
N GLN A 21 20.19 4.62 -43.11
CA GLN A 21 20.48 3.27 -42.64
C GLN A 21 21.97 3.15 -42.31
N VAL A 22 22.26 2.94 -41.04
CA VAL A 22 23.63 2.88 -40.51
C VAL A 22 23.84 1.59 -39.75
N THR A 23 24.84 0.83 -40.16
CA THR A 23 25.20 -0.46 -39.55
C THR A 23 26.66 -0.46 -39.12
N CYS A 24 26.90 -0.95 -37.90
CA CYS A 24 28.21 -1.32 -37.39
C CYS A 24 28.27 -2.84 -37.26
N ASP A 25 29.11 -3.46 -38.09
CA ASP A 25 29.24 -4.91 -38.16
C ASP A 25 30.07 -5.49 -37.00
N ALA A 26 29.96 -6.81 -36.84
CA ALA A 26 30.80 -7.56 -35.92
C ALA A 26 32.29 -7.35 -36.26
N GLY A 27 33.11 -7.08 -35.24
CA GLY A 27 34.54 -6.83 -35.39
C GLY A 27 34.96 -5.37 -35.19
N VAL A 28 34.01 -4.45 -35.04
CA VAL A 28 34.28 -3.10 -34.50
C VAL A 28 34.34 -3.20 -32.96
N ARG A 29 35.30 -2.53 -32.32
CA ARG A 29 35.37 -2.50 -30.85
C ARG A 29 34.39 -1.50 -30.26
N GLU A 30 34.40 -0.25 -30.74
CA GLU A 30 33.47 0.80 -30.31
C GLU A 30 32.78 1.45 -31.51
N CYS A 31 31.47 1.62 -31.46
CA CYS A 31 30.69 2.24 -32.54
C CYS A 31 29.84 3.39 -32.00
N ILE A 32 29.91 4.52 -32.70
CA ILE A 32 29.15 5.74 -32.40
C ILE A 32 28.36 6.13 -33.65
N GLN A 33 27.04 6.22 -33.53
CA GLN A 33 26.14 6.57 -34.61
C GLN A 33 25.25 7.75 -34.20
N ASN A 34 25.28 8.83 -34.97
CA ASN A 34 24.50 10.05 -34.70
C ASN A 34 23.67 10.45 -35.92
N GLY A 35 22.38 10.74 -35.77
CA GLY A 35 21.54 11.26 -36.85
C GLY A 35 20.57 12.36 -36.42
N ARG A 36 20.18 13.21 -37.38
CA ARG A 36 19.08 14.17 -37.27
C ARG A 36 18.10 13.95 -38.44
N LEU A 37 17.05 13.16 -38.27
CA LEU A 37 16.40 12.51 -39.41
C LEU A 37 14.89 12.71 -39.46
N LYS A 38 14.29 12.35 -40.61
CA LYS A 38 12.85 12.09 -40.68
C LYS A 38 12.56 10.60 -40.42
N ASN A 39 13.40 9.69 -40.91
CA ASN A 39 13.37 8.26 -40.57
C ASN A 39 14.80 7.72 -40.48
N GLY A 40 15.21 7.21 -39.32
CA GLY A 40 16.54 6.65 -39.11
C GLY A 40 16.51 5.20 -38.63
N GLU A 41 17.34 4.34 -39.20
CA GLU A 41 17.57 2.97 -38.74
C GLU A 41 19.05 2.78 -38.40
N PHE A 42 19.31 2.45 -37.14
CA PHE A 42 20.65 2.28 -36.60
C PHE A 42 20.79 0.87 -36.03
N SER A 43 21.82 0.16 -36.49
CA SER A 43 22.16 -1.17 -35.98
C SER A 43 23.62 -1.24 -35.56
N CYS A 44 23.88 -1.77 -34.37
CA CYS A 44 25.22 -1.86 -33.81
C CYS A 44 25.52 -3.23 -33.21
N ASN A 45 26.58 -3.87 -33.70
CA ASN A 45 27.12 -5.15 -33.22
C ASN A 45 28.60 -5.05 -32.78
N ALA A 46 28.99 -3.90 -32.19
CA ALA A 46 30.36 -3.70 -31.71
C ALA A 46 30.64 -4.57 -30.48
N SER A 47 31.86 -5.08 -30.34
CA SER A 47 32.19 -6.05 -29.27
C SER A 47 32.25 -5.46 -27.86
N LYS A 48 32.50 -4.15 -27.72
CA LYS A 48 32.64 -3.49 -26.42
C LYS A 48 31.56 -2.44 -26.17
N LYS A 49 31.35 -1.53 -27.12
CA LYS A 49 30.48 -0.37 -26.88
C LYS A 49 29.72 0.08 -28.13
N CYS A 50 28.42 0.28 -27.97
CA CYS A 50 27.53 0.89 -28.95
C CYS A 50 26.94 2.18 -28.37
N VAL A 51 27.03 3.29 -29.10
CA VAL A 51 26.38 4.56 -28.76
C VAL A 51 25.57 5.02 -29.97
N GLN A 52 24.24 5.03 -29.84
CA GLN A 52 23.33 5.40 -30.91
C GLN A 52 22.49 6.59 -30.46
N LYS A 53 22.44 7.62 -31.29
CA LYS A 53 21.71 8.84 -31.00
C LYS A 53 20.91 9.32 -32.20
N CYS A 54 19.61 9.47 -32.01
CA CYS A 54 18.73 10.11 -32.98
C CYS A 54 18.14 11.40 -32.43
N ARG A 55 18.03 12.42 -33.28
CA ARG A 55 17.50 13.74 -32.94
C ARG A 55 16.40 14.13 -33.92
N GLY A 56 15.15 14.08 -33.46
CA GLY A 56 13.96 14.41 -34.21
C GLY A 56 13.56 13.35 -35.23
N GLY A 57 12.24 13.29 -35.48
CA GLY A 57 11.62 12.35 -36.41
C GLY A 57 11.57 10.91 -35.90
N PRO A 58 10.80 10.03 -36.56
CA PRO A 58 10.83 8.60 -36.31
C PRO A 58 12.24 7.97 -36.38
N CYS A 59 12.58 7.08 -35.45
CA CYS A 59 13.78 6.25 -35.58
C CYS A 59 13.72 4.90 -34.88
N SER A 60 14.53 3.97 -35.38
CA SER A 60 14.74 2.64 -34.83
C SER A 60 16.22 2.43 -34.50
N LEU A 61 16.53 2.23 -33.22
CA LEU A 61 17.88 1.96 -32.70
C LEU A 61 17.94 0.50 -32.22
N SER A 62 18.94 -0.25 -32.67
CA SER A 62 19.15 -1.65 -32.29
C SER A 62 20.59 -1.95 -31.93
N CYS A 63 20.78 -2.69 -30.84
CA CYS A 63 22.07 -3.18 -30.35
C CYS A 63 22.07 -4.71 -30.18
N GLY A 64 23.14 -5.35 -30.63
CA GLY A 64 23.41 -6.76 -30.39
C GLY A 64 24.85 -7.06 -30.05
N ASN A 65 25.08 -8.15 -29.32
CA ASN A 65 26.40 -8.73 -29.04
C ASN A 65 27.47 -7.72 -28.53
N THR A 66 27.06 -6.71 -27.77
CA THR A 66 27.93 -5.67 -27.19
C THR A 66 27.92 -5.73 -25.67
N LYS A 67 29.01 -5.38 -25.00
CA LYS A 67 28.98 -5.26 -23.53
C LYS A 67 28.12 -4.09 -23.07
N ASP A 68 28.30 -2.92 -23.68
CA ASP A 68 27.60 -1.69 -23.33
C ASP A 68 26.86 -1.16 -24.55
N CYS A 69 25.55 -0.94 -24.42
CA CYS A 69 24.73 -0.25 -25.41
C CYS A 69 24.06 0.97 -24.77
N THR A 70 24.27 2.14 -25.38
CA THR A 70 23.56 3.38 -25.05
C THR A 70 22.77 3.85 -26.27
N GLN A 71 21.46 4.01 -26.11
CA GLN A 71 20.54 4.47 -27.14
C GLN A 71 19.79 5.71 -26.65
N SER A 72 19.69 6.74 -27.51
CA SER A 72 19.02 8.00 -27.16
C SER A 72 18.18 8.52 -28.33
N GLY A 73 16.88 8.68 -28.11
CA GLY A 73 15.96 9.40 -29.00
C GLY A 73 15.61 10.75 -28.38
N GLU A 74 16.08 11.85 -28.98
CA GLU A 74 15.84 13.20 -28.47
C GLU A 74 14.89 14.00 -29.37
N ARG A 75 14.08 14.87 -28.76
CA ARG A 75 13.12 15.78 -29.42
C ARG A 75 11.93 15.06 -30.08
N ARG A 76 10.86 15.81 -30.38
CA ARG A 76 9.59 15.32 -30.96
C ARG A 76 9.79 14.25 -32.04
N GLY A 77 9.27 13.04 -31.79
CA GLY A 77 9.49 11.87 -32.63
C GLY A 77 8.79 10.62 -32.11
N GLN A 78 8.87 9.55 -32.92
CA GLN A 78 8.45 8.20 -32.56
C GLN A 78 9.69 7.31 -32.55
N PHE A 79 10.07 6.82 -31.38
CA PHE A 79 11.35 6.16 -31.20
C PHE A 79 11.17 4.70 -30.80
N SER A 80 11.84 3.80 -31.50
CA SER A 80 11.92 2.37 -31.20
C SER A 80 13.36 2.04 -30.80
N LEU A 81 13.60 1.71 -29.54
CA LEU A 81 14.93 1.40 -29.00
C LEU A 81 14.94 -0.06 -28.54
N SER A 82 15.91 -0.83 -29.01
CA SER A 82 15.99 -2.27 -28.75
C SER A 82 17.40 -2.74 -28.38
N CYS A 83 17.50 -3.53 -27.31
CA CYS A 83 18.71 -4.23 -26.90
C CYS A 83 18.43 -5.74 -26.82
N SER A 84 19.23 -6.54 -27.53
CA SER A 84 19.05 -7.99 -27.57
C SER A 84 19.77 -8.74 -26.42
N ALA A 85 19.46 -10.02 -26.24
CA ALA A 85 19.96 -10.88 -25.16
C ALA A 85 21.48 -11.05 -25.06
N GLY A 86 22.23 -10.69 -26.11
CA GLY A 86 23.70 -10.71 -26.09
C GLY A 86 24.33 -9.51 -25.40
N VAL A 87 23.54 -8.55 -24.91
CA VAL A 87 24.03 -7.30 -24.32
C VAL A 87 24.20 -7.44 -22.80
N GLU A 88 25.35 -7.05 -22.25
CA GLU A 88 25.55 -7.09 -20.77
C GLU A 88 24.81 -5.93 -20.08
N LYS A 89 24.94 -4.71 -20.61
CA LYS A 89 24.31 -3.50 -20.09
C LYS A 89 23.68 -2.68 -21.20
N CYS A 90 22.41 -2.34 -21.05
CA CYS A 90 21.66 -1.50 -21.96
C CYS A 90 21.09 -0.27 -21.25
N THR A 91 21.31 0.91 -21.82
CA THR A 91 20.75 2.19 -21.38
C THR A 91 20.00 2.83 -22.53
N GLN A 92 18.70 3.07 -22.34
CA GLN A 92 17.79 3.65 -23.32
C GLN A 92 17.19 4.92 -22.74
N THR A 93 17.28 6.03 -23.46
CA THR A 93 16.66 7.30 -23.09
C THR A 93 15.84 7.82 -24.26
N CYS A 94 14.64 8.31 -23.98
CA CYS A 94 13.73 8.71 -25.03
C CYS A 94 12.81 9.87 -24.61
N ASP A 95 12.62 10.82 -25.52
CA ASP A 95 11.64 11.91 -25.42
C ASP A 95 10.40 11.61 -26.29
N ASP A 96 9.21 12.02 -25.86
CA ASP A 96 7.96 11.96 -26.64
C ASP A 96 7.36 10.53 -26.78
N THR A 97 7.23 9.98 -27.99
CA THR A 97 6.56 8.68 -28.18
C THR A 97 7.59 7.56 -28.26
N CYS A 98 7.63 6.69 -27.25
CA CYS A 98 8.73 5.73 -27.07
C CYS A 98 8.26 4.27 -27.04
N SER A 99 8.98 3.39 -27.74
CA SER A 99 8.91 1.94 -27.61
C SER A 99 10.29 1.42 -27.22
N LEU A 100 10.47 1.07 -25.96
CA LEU A 100 11.74 0.61 -25.39
C LEU A 100 11.65 -0.89 -25.11
N SER A 101 12.54 -1.68 -25.69
CA SER A 101 12.65 -3.11 -25.47
C SER A 101 14.06 -3.48 -25.05
N CYS A 102 14.20 -4.26 -23.99
CA CYS A 102 15.50 -4.65 -23.46
C CYS A 102 15.52 -6.10 -22.99
N ASP A 103 16.38 -6.90 -23.62
CA ASP A 103 16.71 -8.27 -23.23
C ASP A 103 18.14 -8.38 -22.66
N ALA A 104 18.82 -7.25 -22.43
CA ALA A 104 20.16 -7.24 -21.87
C ALA A 104 20.19 -7.77 -20.43
N LYS A 105 21.34 -8.27 -19.96
CA LYS A 105 21.45 -8.74 -18.57
C LYS A 105 21.06 -7.65 -17.55
N SER A 106 21.42 -6.39 -17.83
CA SER A 106 20.99 -5.22 -17.06
C SER A 106 20.39 -4.14 -17.97
N CYS A 107 19.19 -3.69 -17.64
CA CYS A 107 18.41 -2.73 -18.41
C CYS A 107 18.15 -1.45 -17.60
N SER A 108 18.37 -0.29 -18.22
CA SER A 108 18.00 1.02 -17.71
C SER A 108 17.23 1.78 -18.80
N GLN A 109 15.95 2.03 -18.58
CA GLN A 109 15.04 2.67 -19.53
C GLN A 109 14.48 3.97 -18.92
N THR A 110 14.71 5.09 -19.58
CA THR A 110 14.20 6.41 -19.14
C THR A 110 13.35 7.02 -20.24
N CYS A 111 12.15 7.46 -19.89
CA CYS A 111 11.26 8.23 -20.76
C CYS A 111 10.98 9.61 -20.13
N ASP A 112 11.42 10.68 -20.79
CA ASP A 112 11.35 12.01 -20.20
C ASP A 112 9.95 12.61 -20.34
N ASP A 113 9.33 12.56 -21.53
CA ASP A 113 8.00 13.11 -21.84
C ASP A 113 7.24 12.19 -22.80
N GLY A 114 5.91 12.37 -22.90
CA GLY A 114 5.05 11.75 -23.91
C GLY A 114 4.39 10.42 -23.53
N SER A 115 4.13 9.55 -24.50
CA SER A 115 3.52 8.23 -24.28
C SER A 115 4.53 7.14 -24.59
N PHE A 116 4.62 6.12 -23.75
CA PHE A 116 5.67 5.12 -23.91
C PHE A 116 5.19 3.71 -23.58
N THR A 117 5.89 2.74 -24.15
CA THR A 117 5.87 1.34 -23.73
C THR A 117 7.31 0.92 -23.50
N ALA A 118 7.59 0.41 -22.31
CA ALA A 118 8.92 -0.01 -21.93
C ALA A 118 8.86 -1.41 -21.32
N THR A 119 9.59 -2.34 -21.95
CA THR A 119 9.57 -3.77 -21.61
C THR A 119 10.98 -4.26 -21.34
N CYS A 120 11.12 -5.02 -20.25
CA CYS A 120 12.29 -5.83 -19.94
C CYS A 120 11.93 -7.32 -20.03
N GLY A 121 12.67 -8.08 -20.85
CA GLY A 121 12.38 -9.49 -21.09
C GLY A 121 12.78 -10.42 -19.94
N ALA A 122 12.31 -11.67 -20.02
CA ALA A 122 12.47 -12.68 -18.96
C ALA A 122 13.93 -13.08 -18.63
N LYS A 123 14.87 -12.77 -19.52
CA LYS A 123 16.31 -13.09 -19.35
C LYS A 123 17.11 -11.94 -18.73
N VAL A 124 16.46 -10.81 -18.45
CA VAL A 124 17.06 -9.65 -17.80
C VAL A 124 17.23 -9.99 -16.32
N ASP A 125 18.40 -9.78 -15.72
CA ASP A 125 18.54 -9.95 -14.27
C ASP A 125 17.91 -8.76 -13.55
N VAL A 126 18.27 -7.55 -13.98
CA VAL A 126 17.86 -6.29 -13.34
C VAL A 126 17.32 -5.31 -14.37
N CYS A 127 16.12 -4.81 -14.12
CA CYS A 127 15.46 -3.80 -14.93
C CYS A 127 15.10 -2.58 -14.08
N SER A 128 15.58 -1.41 -14.52
CA SER A 128 15.23 -0.11 -13.97
C SER A 128 14.53 0.72 -15.02
N GLN A 129 13.35 1.22 -14.68
CA GLN A 129 12.45 1.94 -15.57
C GLN A 129 12.05 3.27 -14.91
N SER A 130 12.22 4.39 -15.60
CA SER A 130 11.89 5.71 -15.08
C SER A 130 11.08 6.53 -16.08
N CYS A 131 10.07 7.26 -15.60
CA CYS A 131 9.37 8.26 -16.39
C CYS A 131 9.10 9.54 -15.61
N ASP A 132 9.45 10.70 -16.19
CA ASP A 132 9.36 12.00 -15.51
C ASP A 132 8.13 12.84 -15.84
N TYR A 133 7.61 12.79 -17.07
CA TYR A 133 6.46 13.61 -17.49
C TYR A 133 5.46 12.85 -18.39
N GLY A 134 5.50 11.52 -18.37
CA GLY A 134 4.68 10.67 -19.22
C GLY A 134 3.17 10.83 -18.96
N LYS A 135 2.39 11.00 -20.03
CA LYS A 135 0.93 11.18 -19.95
C LYS A 135 0.18 9.85 -19.89
N ASN A 136 0.68 8.84 -20.61
CA ASN A 136 0.09 7.50 -20.69
C ASN A 136 1.20 6.51 -21.04
N GLY A 137 1.74 5.81 -20.06
CA GLY A 137 2.76 4.80 -20.32
C GLY A 137 2.53 3.50 -19.56
N THR A 138 2.96 2.43 -20.21
CA THR A 138 2.91 1.08 -19.68
C THR A 138 4.33 0.56 -19.54
N PHE A 139 4.65 0.07 -18.36
CA PHE A 139 5.88 -0.63 -18.08
C PHE A 139 5.57 -2.10 -17.83
N SER A 140 6.35 -2.98 -18.45
CA SER A 140 6.33 -4.42 -18.21
C SER A 140 7.72 -4.86 -17.81
N CYS A 141 7.82 -5.65 -16.74
CA CYS A 141 9.11 -6.10 -16.25
C CYS A 141 9.06 -7.58 -15.87
N ASP A 142 9.77 -8.39 -16.66
CA ASP A 142 9.94 -9.82 -16.42
C ASP A 142 11.35 -10.16 -15.91
N ALA A 143 12.07 -9.19 -15.35
CA ALA A 143 13.44 -9.39 -14.91
C ALA A 143 13.52 -10.42 -13.77
N ALA A 144 14.41 -11.40 -13.87
CA ALA A 144 14.49 -12.54 -12.97
C ALA A 144 14.80 -12.16 -11.51
N GLU A 145 15.66 -11.16 -11.28
CA GLU A 145 16.06 -10.77 -9.93
C GLU A 145 15.30 -9.53 -9.44
N LYS A 146 15.26 -8.48 -10.26
CA LYS A 146 14.72 -7.19 -9.78
C LYS A 146 14.09 -6.33 -10.86
N CYS A 147 12.90 -5.85 -10.55
CA CYS A 147 12.15 -4.83 -11.28
C CYS A 147 12.02 -3.57 -10.41
N THR A 148 12.48 -2.43 -10.93
CA THR A 148 12.31 -1.13 -10.26
C THR A 148 11.74 -0.12 -11.22
N GLN A 149 10.66 0.53 -10.80
CA GLN A 149 9.99 1.55 -11.57
C GLN A 149 9.87 2.84 -10.75
N SER A 150 10.20 3.98 -11.36
CA SER A 150 9.95 5.32 -10.83
C SER A 150 9.13 6.11 -11.84
N CYS A 151 8.02 6.70 -11.42
CA CYS A 151 7.10 7.35 -12.34
C CYS A 151 6.55 8.64 -11.80
N LYS A 152 6.40 9.62 -12.68
CA LYS A 152 5.62 10.82 -12.48
C LYS A 152 4.42 10.83 -13.43
N GLY A 153 3.22 11.05 -12.91
CA GLY A 153 1.98 10.98 -13.70
C GLY A 153 1.28 9.63 -13.64
N LYS A 154 0.69 9.18 -14.75
CA LYS A 154 -0.08 7.92 -14.78
C LYS A 154 0.80 6.77 -15.24
N CYS A 155 0.96 5.74 -14.40
CA CYS A 155 1.70 4.54 -14.77
C CYS A 155 1.11 3.26 -14.16
N SER A 156 1.42 2.15 -14.83
CA SER A 156 1.13 0.79 -14.37
C SER A 156 2.40 -0.06 -14.40
N LEU A 157 2.58 -0.91 -13.39
CA LEU A 157 3.63 -1.95 -13.35
C LEU A 157 2.99 -3.31 -13.15
N SER A 158 3.37 -4.27 -13.99
CA SER A 158 3.06 -5.70 -13.78
C SER A 158 4.37 -6.45 -13.60
N CYS A 159 4.40 -7.35 -12.62
CA CYS A 159 5.53 -8.19 -12.26
C CYS A 159 5.08 -9.63 -12.11
N ASP A 160 5.59 -10.49 -12.99
CA ASP A 160 5.14 -11.89 -13.07
C ASP A 160 6.19 -12.87 -12.52
N ASN A 161 7.47 -12.72 -12.90
CA ASN A 161 8.53 -13.70 -12.62
C ASN A 161 9.78 -13.10 -11.96
N THR A 162 9.60 -12.05 -11.14
CA THR A 162 10.70 -11.32 -10.51
C THR A 162 10.76 -11.59 -9.01
N LYS A 163 11.97 -11.69 -8.42
CA LYS A 163 12.06 -11.82 -6.96
C LYS A 163 11.66 -10.53 -6.24
N ASP A 164 12.12 -9.37 -6.71
CA ASP A 164 11.87 -8.07 -6.09
C ASP A 164 11.25 -7.09 -7.08
N CYS A 165 9.98 -6.73 -6.86
CA CYS A 165 9.26 -5.76 -7.64
C CYS A 165 8.98 -4.49 -6.82
N THR A 166 9.46 -3.34 -7.29
CA THR A 166 9.29 -2.06 -6.61
C THR A 166 8.77 -0.97 -7.55
N GLN A 167 7.72 -0.25 -7.14
CA GLN A 167 7.18 0.94 -7.81
C GLN A 167 7.22 2.18 -6.90
N PHE A 168 7.73 3.28 -7.43
CA PHE A 168 7.66 4.62 -6.83
C PHE A 168 6.82 5.54 -7.73
N GLY A 169 5.72 6.05 -7.19
CA GLY A 169 4.79 6.95 -7.87
C GLY A 169 4.79 8.35 -7.30
N HIS A 170 4.98 9.35 -8.16
CA HIS A 170 4.95 10.76 -7.82
C HIS A 170 3.92 11.55 -8.65
N LYS A 171 2.98 12.27 -8.05
CA LYS A 171 2.05 13.16 -8.79
C LYS A 171 1.24 12.48 -9.89
N GLY A 172 0.31 11.59 -9.54
CA GLY A 172 -0.59 11.00 -10.53
C GLY A 172 -1.45 9.85 -10.01
N ASN A 173 -1.70 8.87 -10.87
CA ASN A 173 -2.47 7.68 -10.53
C ASN A 173 -1.62 6.44 -10.86
N PHE A 174 -1.42 5.59 -9.85
CA PHE A 174 -0.49 4.47 -9.93
C PHE A 174 -1.21 3.15 -9.77
N SER A 175 -0.83 2.15 -10.54
CA SER A 175 -1.29 0.77 -10.31
C SER A 175 -0.12 -0.20 -10.36
N MET A 176 -0.11 -1.16 -9.45
CA MET A 176 0.88 -2.23 -9.39
C MET A 176 0.19 -3.57 -9.22
N THR A 177 0.60 -4.54 -10.03
CA THR A 177 0.19 -5.94 -9.92
C THR A 177 1.43 -6.82 -9.75
N CYS A 178 1.43 -7.67 -8.73
CA CYS A 178 2.47 -8.65 -8.49
C CYS A 178 1.84 -10.04 -8.38
N ASN A 179 2.32 -11.00 -9.17
CA ASN A 179 1.80 -12.37 -9.17
C ASN A 179 2.45 -13.23 -8.08
N ALA A 180 1.95 -14.46 -7.92
CA ALA A 180 2.36 -15.41 -6.89
C ALA A 180 3.84 -15.83 -6.93
N ASP A 181 4.47 -15.77 -8.10
CA ASP A 181 5.90 -16.12 -8.27
C ASP A 181 6.85 -15.00 -7.79
N VAL A 182 6.31 -13.86 -7.35
CA VAL A 182 7.09 -12.74 -6.80
C VAL A 182 7.37 -12.95 -5.31
N ASP A 183 8.63 -12.82 -4.88
CA ASP A 183 8.99 -12.95 -3.46
C ASP A 183 8.61 -11.68 -2.66
N LYS A 184 8.84 -10.50 -3.24
CA LYS A 184 8.59 -9.21 -2.62
C LYS A 184 8.02 -8.20 -3.60
N CYS A 185 6.91 -7.57 -3.19
CA CYS A 185 6.22 -6.54 -3.94
C CYS A 185 6.08 -5.27 -3.08
N THR A 186 6.61 -4.14 -3.54
CA THR A 186 6.59 -2.87 -2.80
C THR A 186 6.09 -1.73 -3.68
N GLN A 187 5.02 -1.06 -3.26
CA GLN A 187 4.50 0.16 -3.87
C GLN A 187 4.62 1.33 -2.89
N THR A 188 5.16 2.45 -3.35
CA THR A 188 5.15 3.72 -2.62
C THR A 188 4.64 4.83 -3.52
N CYS A 189 3.64 5.57 -3.04
CA CYS A 189 2.91 6.56 -3.81
C CYS A 189 2.62 7.80 -2.93
N ASP A 190 2.78 8.98 -3.50
CA ASP A 190 2.41 10.25 -2.84
C ASP A 190 1.05 10.80 -3.32
N HIS A 191 0.29 10.03 -4.12
CA HIS A 191 -1.00 10.35 -4.75
C HIS A 191 -1.80 9.03 -4.95
N PRO A 192 -3.06 9.04 -5.46
CA PRO A 192 -3.88 7.84 -5.53
C PRO A 192 -3.18 6.64 -6.19
N CYS A 193 -3.26 5.49 -5.53
CA CYS A 193 -2.63 4.27 -6.02
C CYS A 193 -3.40 3.00 -5.68
N SER A 194 -3.25 2.00 -6.55
CA SER A 194 -3.80 0.67 -6.38
C SER A 194 -2.70 -0.40 -6.37
N LEU A 195 -2.77 -1.32 -5.41
CA LEU A 195 -1.93 -2.52 -5.34
C LEU A 195 -2.82 -3.76 -5.38
N SER A 196 -2.56 -4.65 -6.33
CA SER A 196 -3.04 -6.04 -6.33
C SER A 196 -1.84 -6.95 -6.14
N CYS A 197 -1.78 -7.69 -5.03
CA CYS A 197 -0.57 -8.41 -4.66
C CYS A 197 -0.87 -9.86 -4.27
N ASP A 198 -0.25 -10.78 -5.02
CA ASP A 198 -0.22 -12.22 -4.76
C ASP A 198 1.18 -12.70 -4.33
N ALA A 199 2.16 -11.79 -4.28
CA ALA A 199 3.54 -12.07 -3.87
C ALA A 199 3.62 -12.57 -2.43
N LYS A 200 4.70 -13.28 -2.05
CA LYS A 200 4.87 -13.75 -0.66
C LYS A 200 4.83 -12.58 0.35
N ASN A 201 5.47 -11.46 0.01
CA ASN A 201 5.52 -10.27 0.85
C ASN A 201 5.02 -9.04 0.10
N CYS A 202 3.94 -8.44 0.59
CA CYS A 202 3.30 -7.29 -0.02
C CYS A 202 3.44 -6.06 0.87
N THR A 203 3.84 -4.92 0.31
CA THR A 203 3.89 -3.64 1.02
C THR A 203 3.35 -2.51 0.16
N GLN A 204 2.40 -1.75 0.68
CA GLN A 204 1.95 -0.48 0.11
C GLN A 204 2.08 0.64 1.13
N THR A 205 2.65 1.76 0.69
CA THR A 205 2.60 3.04 1.40
C THR A 205 2.02 4.10 0.45
N CYS A 206 0.97 4.77 0.90
CA CYS A 206 0.26 5.80 0.14
C CYS A 206 0.10 7.05 1.01
N ASP A 207 0.73 8.16 0.63
CA ASP A 207 0.82 9.37 1.48
C ASP A 207 -0.27 10.42 1.21
N ASP A 208 -0.94 10.35 0.06
CA ASP A 208 -2.14 11.14 -0.27
C ASP A 208 -2.96 10.39 -1.32
N GLY A 209 -4.25 10.68 -1.40
CA GLY A 209 -5.11 10.11 -2.42
C GLY A 209 -6.09 9.05 -1.95
N ASN A 210 -6.82 8.50 -2.92
CA ASN A 210 -7.60 7.29 -2.69
C ASN A 210 -6.62 6.11 -2.79
N CYS A 211 -6.33 5.49 -1.66
CA CYS A 211 -5.40 4.39 -1.56
C CYS A 211 -6.17 3.07 -1.54
N THR A 212 -5.81 2.15 -2.44
CA THR A 212 -6.41 0.81 -2.47
C THR A 212 -5.33 -0.25 -2.46
N ALA A 213 -5.44 -1.23 -1.57
CA ALA A 213 -4.60 -2.42 -1.65
C ALA A 213 -5.38 -3.69 -1.31
N THR A 214 -5.09 -4.71 -2.10
CA THR A 214 -5.61 -6.06 -1.92
C THR A 214 -4.43 -7.02 -1.90
N CYS A 215 -4.29 -7.76 -0.80
CA CYS A 215 -3.41 -8.91 -0.69
C CYS A 215 -4.26 -10.19 -0.75
N SER A 216 -4.00 -11.06 -1.71
CA SER A 216 -4.79 -12.27 -1.94
C SER A 216 -4.42 -13.43 -1.01
N ALA A 217 -5.23 -14.49 -1.05
CA ALA A 217 -4.91 -15.76 -0.40
C ALA A 217 -3.59 -16.31 -0.97
N GLY A 218 -2.68 -16.72 -0.08
CA GLY A 218 -1.35 -17.23 -0.44
C GLY A 218 -0.21 -16.26 -0.16
N VAL A 219 -0.50 -14.97 0.04
CA VAL A 219 0.46 -14.00 0.59
C VAL A 219 0.84 -14.42 2.02
N ASP A 220 2.10 -14.37 2.41
CA ASP A 220 2.52 -14.66 3.78
C ASP A 220 2.33 -13.44 4.68
N VAL A 221 2.84 -12.30 4.23
CA VAL A 221 2.84 -11.04 4.98
C VAL A 221 2.37 -9.89 4.10
N CYS A 222 1.42 -9.12 4.61
CA CYS A 222 0.90 -7.95 3.93
C CYS A 222 0.88 -6.73 4.87
N SER A 223 1.50 -5.64 4.40
CA SER A 223 1.56 -4.36 5.09
C SER A 223 0.95 -3.26 4.21
N GLN A 224 -0.06 -2.57 4.69
CA GLN A 224 -0.79 -1.55 3.96
C GLN A 224 -0.88 -0.28 4.83
N SER A 225 -0.38 0.83 4.33
CA SER A 225 -0.39 2.12 5.03
C SER A 225 -0.93 3.22 4.12
N GLY A 226 -1.91 3.97 4.62
CA GLY A 226 -2.45 5.18 3.98
C GLY A 226 -2.43 6.38 4.92
N ASP A 227 -1.83 7.49 4.51
CA ASP A 227 -2.05 8.80 5.14
C ASP A 227 -2.98 9.59 4.21
N ASP A 228 -4.18 9.92 4.67
CA ASP A 228 -5.05 10.83 3.95
C ASP A 228 -5.04 12.20 4.65
N GLY A 229 -4.28 13.12 4.07
CA GLY A 229 -4.27 14.51 4.50
C GLY A 229 -5.53 15.30 4.09
N THR A 230 -6.43 14.74 3.26
CA THR A 230 -7.46 15.54 2.55
C THR A 230 -8.92 15.02 2.57
N GLY A 231 -9.27 14.00 3.35
CA GLY A 231 -10.64 13.47 3.45
C GLY A 231 -11.03 12.49 2.32
N ARG A 232 -10.05 11.77 1.78
CA ARG A 232 -10.16 10.69 0.80
C ARG A 232 -10.23 9.31 1.46
N ASN A 233 -10.65 8.33 0.67
CA ASN A 233 -11.01 7.01 1.18
C ASN A 233 -9.87 6.01 1.01
N GLY A 234 -9.36 5.48 2.12
CA GLY A 234 -8.48 4.30 2.14
C GLY A 234 -9.29 3.01 2.14
N LYS A 235 -8.97 2.05 1.26
CA LYS A 235 -9.58 0.73 1.24
C LYS A 235 -8.52 -0.37 1.21
N PHE A 236 -8.37 -1.07 2.32
CA PHE A 236 -7.34 -2.06 2.55
C PHE A 236 -7.97 -3.42 2.84
N SER A 237 -7.67 -4.40 1.98
CA SER A 237 -8.09 -5.79 2.12
C SER A 237 -6.88 -6.69 2.24
N CYS A 238 -6.85 -7.52 3.28
CA CYS A 238 -5.75 -8.43 3.54
C CYS A 238 -6.24 -9.86 3.75
N ASP A 239 -5.68 -10.77 2.96
CA ASP A 239 -5.93 -12.20 3.03
C ASP A 239 -4.65 -13.02 3.21
N ALA A 240 -3.65 -12.42 3.85
CA ALA A 240 -2.34 -13.02 4.05
C ALA A 240 -2.36 -14.11 5.14
N SER A 241 -1.72 -15.25 4.88
CA SER A 241 -1.78 -16.44 5.72
C SER A 241 -1.14 -16.29 7.11
N GLN A 242 -0.11 -15.43 7.25
CA GLN A 242 0.59 -15.25 8.53
C GLN A 242 0.22 -13.93 9.19
N LYS A 243 0.38 -12.82 8.49
CA LYS A 243 0.26 -11.49 9.11
C LYS A 243 -0.30 -10.43 8.19
N CYS A 244 -1.29 -9.72 8.71
CA CYS A 244 -1.84 -8.50 8.13
C CYS A 244 -1.53 -7.32 9.04
N THR A 245 -0.98 -6.24 8.49
CA THR A 245 -0.82 -4.96 9.18
C THR A 245 -1.39 -3.86 8.31
N GLN A 246 -2.42 -3.18 8.81
CA GLN A 246 -3.13 -2.13 8.10
C GLN A 246 -3.13 -0.87 8.97
N SER A 247 -2.70 0.25 8.40
CA SER A 247 -2.71 1.55 9.07
C SER A 247 -3.33 2.57 8.14
N CYS A 248 -4.20 3.40 8.67
CA CYS A 248 -4.85 4.42 7.88
C CYS A 248 -5.13 5.68 8.68
N ARG A 249 -5.00 6.83 8.03
CA ARG A 249 -5.46 8.13 8.54
C ARG A 249 -6.64 8.63 7.69
N GLY A 250 -7.60 9.33 8.26
CA GLY A 250 -8.77 9.84 7.50
C GLY A 250 -9.94 8.86 7.42
N VAL A 251 -10.62 8.78 6.28
CA VAL A 251 -11.79 7.89 6.10
C VAL A 251 -11.33 6.56 5.54
N CYS A 252 -11.49 5.45 6.27
CA CYS A 252 -10.90 4.18 5.87
C CYS A 252 -11.76 2.94 6.11
N SER A 253 -11.61 1.95 5.24
CA SER A 253 -12.14 0.60 5.39
C SER A 253 -11.00 -0.42 5.39
N LEU A 254 -10.82 -1.08 6.53
CA LEU A 254 -9.79 -2.09 6.78
C LEU A 254 -10.45 -3.45 6.98
N SER A 255 -10.04 -4.47 6.22
CA SER A 255 -10.55 -5.83 6.37
C SER A 255 -9.45 -6.89 6.35
N CYS A 256 -9.53 -7.84 7.29
CA CYS A 256 -8.68 -9.03 7.40
C CYS A 256 -9.53 -10.31 7.34
N ASN A 257 -9.20 -11.24 6.43
CA ASN A 257 -10.00 -12.45 6.23
C ASN A 257 -9.30 -13.72 6.72
N ASN A 258 -8.25 -14.22 6.05
CA ASN A 258 -7.63 -15.51 6.36
C ASN A 258 -6.21 -15.39 6.95
N THR A 259 -6.05 -14.67 8.07
CA THR A 259 -4.73 -14.40 8.68
C THR A 259 -4.59 -14.88 10.12
N LYS A 260 -3.40 -15.36 10.51
CA LYS A 260 -3.17 -15.70 11.93
C LYS A 260 -3.14 -14.47 12.83
N ASP A 261 -2.53 -13.37 12.36
CA ASP A 261 -2.39 -12.14 13.14
C ASP A 261 -2.78 -10.93 12.29
N CYS A 262 -3.92 -10.32 12.61
CA CYS A 262 -4.37 -9.07 12.02
C CYS A 262 -4.16 -7.93 13.00
N THR A 263 -3.48 -6.88 12.55
CA THR A 263 -3.36 -5.62 13.27
C THR A 263 -3.86 -4.47 12.40
N GLN A 264 -4.82 -3.70 12.91
CA GLN A 264 -5.46 -2.58 12.23
C GLN A 264 -5.35 -1.31 13.10
N PHE A 265 -4.93 -0.20 12.47
CA PHE A 265 -4.79 1.10 13.11
C PHE A 265 -5.54 2.17 12.30
N GLY A 266 -6.45 2.90 12.97
CA GLY A 266 -7.11 4.08 12.45
C GLY A 266 -6.68 5.33 13.21
N HIS A 267 -6.26 6.37 12.48
CA HIS A 267 -5.80 7.64 13.05
C HIS A 267 -6.58 8.84 12.50
N LYS A 268 -7.33 9.59 13.32
CA LYS A 268 -8.03 10.85 12.98
C LYS A 268 -8.96 10.75 11.76
N GLY A 269 -10.22 10.40 11.99
CA GLY A 269 -11.22 10.25 10.93
C GLY A 269 -12.30 9.21 11.23
N ASP A 270 -12.93 8.69 10.18
CA ASP A 270 -14.00 7.70 10.25
C ASP A 270 -13.52 6.33 9.79
N PHE A 271 -13.50 5.35 10.68
CA PHE A 271 -12.91 4.04 10.41
C PHE A 271 -13.93 2.92 10.45
N SER A 272 -13.88 2.04 9.46
CA SER A 272 -14.56 0.74 9.45
C SER A 272 -13.52 -0.37 9.43
N MET A 273 -13.39 -1.09 10.54
CA MET A 273 -12.39 -2.14 10.74
C MET A 273 -13.07 -3.47 10.96
N ALA A 274 -12.69 -4.48 10.18
CA ALA A 274 -13.27 -5.81 10.25
C ALA A 274 -12.22 -6.93 10.27
N CYS A 275 -12.42 -7.90 11.15
CA CYS A 275 -11.71 -9.18 11.15
C CYS A 275 -12.71 -10.32 11.01
N SER A 276 -12.47 -11.22 10.05
CA SER A 276 -13.33 -12.38 9.80
C SER A 276 -13.12 -13.51 10.82
N SER A 277 -13.96 -14.54 10.72
CA SER A 277 -13.88 -15.73 11.58
C SER A 277 -12.64 -16.60 11.36
N ASP A 278 -11.99 -16.47 10.21
CA ASP A 278 -10.79 -17.23 9.88
C ASP A 278 -9.51 -16.56 10.41
N VAL A 279 -9.66 -15.45 11.15
CA VAL A 279 -8.57 -14.80 11.88
C VAL A 279 -8.38 -15.39 13.28
N ASP A 280 -7.14 -15.75 13.64
CA ASP A 280 -6.84 -16.30 14.98
C ASP A 280 -6.76 -15.18 16.05
N LYS A 281 -6.07 -14.08 15.72
CA LYS A 281 -5.91 -12.91 16.57
C LYS A 281 -6.15 -11.63 15.79
N CYS A 282 -7.04 -10.79 16.30
CA CYS A 282 -7.36 -9.49 15.73
C CYS A 282 -7.09 -8.40 16.78
N THR A 283 -6.24 -7.44 16.41
CA THR A 283 -5.96 -6.23 17.20
C THR A 283 -6.41 -5.01 16.40
N GLN A 284 -7.35 -4.23 16.94
CA GLN A 284 -7.88 -3.04 16.30
C GLN A 284 -7.69 -1.85 17.22
N THR A 285 -7.01 -0.80 16.76
CA THR A 285 -6.80 0.43 17.53
C THR A 285 -7.31 1.62 16.74
N CYS A 286 -7.98 2.53 17.42
CA CYS A 286 -8.58 3.71 16.83
C CYS A 286 -8.53 4.90 17.78
N ASP A 287 -8.31 6.11 17.25
CA ASP A 287 -8.25 7.36 18.02
C ASP A 287 -9.29 8.41 17.57
N ASP A 288 -10.45 7.99 17.03
CA ASP A 288 -11.56 8.89 16.65
C ASP A 288 -12.92 8.13 16.50
N THR A 289 -13.70 8.38 15.46
CA THR A 289 -15.01 7.75 15.23
C THR A 289 -14.84 6.43 14.47
N CYS A 290 -15.22 5.32 15.11
CA CYS A 290 -14.84 4.00 14.61
C CYS A 290 -15.96 2.97 14.75
N SER A 291 -16.06 2.11 13.74
CA SER A 291 -16.86 0.89 13.74
C SER A 291 -15.91 -0.31 13.69
N LEU A 292 -15.74 -0.99 14.83
CA LEU A 292 -14.86 -2.14 14.96
C LEU A 292 -15.67 -3.44 15.03
N SER A 293 -15.61 -4.27 13.99
CA SER A 293 -16.22 -5.59 13.96
C SER A 293 -15.15 -6.67 14.07
N CYS A 294 -15.37 -7.64 14.95
CA CYS A 294 -14.43 -8.73 15.13
C CYS A 294 -15.13 -10.08 15.28
N ASP A 295 -14.84 -10.97 14.35
CA ASP A 295 -15.29 -12.38 14.34
C ASP A 295 -14.15 -13.37 14.63
N SER A 296 -12.93 -12.87 14.84
CA SER A 296 -11.75 -13.67 15.15
C SER A 296 -11.87 -14.41 16.48
N LYS A 297 -11.08 -15.47 16.70
CA LYS A 297 -11.09 -16.18 18.00
C LYS A 297 -10.76 -15.26 19.18
N ASN A 298 -9.79 -14.37 19.00
CA ASN A 298 -9.30 -13.44 20.02
C ASN A 298 -9.29 -12.01 19.51
N CYS A 299 -10.22 -11.20 20.03
CA CYS A 299 -10.39 -9.80 19.69
C CYS A 299 -9.83 -8.89 20.79
N SER A 300 -8.93 -7.99 20.40
CA SER A 300 -8.45 -6.90 21.23
C SER A 300 -8.72 -5.57 20.53
N GLN A 301 -9.58 -4.77 21.12
CA GLN A 301 -10.05 -3.51 20.55
C GLN A 301 -9.70 -2.35 21.49
N THR A 302 -9.09 -1.32 20.94
CA THR A 302 -8.71 -0.11 21.68
C THR A 302 -9.34 1.09 21.00
N CYS A 303 -10.05 1.89 21.79
CA CYS A 303 -10.62 3.17 21.37
C CYS A 303 -10.08 4.26 22.30
N ASP A 304 -9.09 5.01 21.83
CA ASP A 304 -8.35 5.98 22.63
C ASP A 304 -9.03 7.36 22.66
N ASP A 305 -9.78 7.71 21.61
CA ASP A 305 -10.53 8.95 21.52
C ASP A 305 -11.78 8.76 20.62
N GLY A 306 -12.72 9.70 20.67
CA GLY A 306 -13.92 9.69 19.84
C GLY A 306 -15.04 8.75 20.33
N SER A 307 -15.93 8.38 19.40
CA SER A 307 -17.08 7.50 19.66
C SER A 307 -16.91 6.19 18.89
N CYS A 308 -16.62 5.10 19.61
CA CYS A 308 -16.45 3.80 18.99
C CYS A 308 -17.66 2.89 19.20
N THR A 309 -18.13 2.29 18.11
CA THR A 309 -19.06 1.16 18.14
C THR A 309 -18.28 -0.11 17.87
N THR A 310 -18.41 -1.08 18.75
CA THR A 310 -17.65 -2.33 18.68
C THR A 310 -18.57 -3.54 18.80
N THR A 311 -18.33 -4.55 17.96
CA THR A 311 -19.13 -5.76 17.90
C THR A 311 -18.26 -7.01 17.87
N CYS A 312 -18.58 -7.97 18.74
CA CYS A 312 -18.00 -9.32 18.73
C CYS A 312 -19.11 -10.37 18.57
N SER A 313 -18.98 -11.26 17.59
CA SER A 313 -20.00 -12.29 17.33
C SER A 313 -19.94 -13.47 18.31
N ALA A 314 -20.92 -14.37 18.20
CA ALA A 314 -21.07 -15.53 19.08
C ALA A 314 -19.97 -16.59 18.94
N ARG A 315 -19.15 -16.51 17.88
CA ARG A 315 -18.05 -17.45 17.62
C ARG A 315 -16.73 -17.05 18.28
N VAL A 316 -16.63 -15.79 18.70
CA VAL A 316 -15.45 -15.23 19.36
C VAL A 316 -15.28 -15.88 20.74
N GLU A 317 -14.08 -16.32 21.07
CA GLU A 317 -13.78 -16.87 22.39
C GLU A 317 -13.54 -15.75 23.39
N ASN A 318 -12.65 -14.81 23.04
CA ASN A 318 -12.26 -13.70 23.90
C ASN A 318 -12.44 -12.38 23.17
N CYS A 319 -13.32 -11.53 23.70
CA CYS A 319 -13.51 -10.17 23.23
C CYS A 319 -13.15 -9.20 24.35
N SER A 320 -12.13 -8.39 24.10
CA SER A 320 -11.67 -7.35 25.03
C SER A 320 -11.70 -5.99 24.36
N GLN A 321 -12.29 -5.01 25.05
CA GLN A 321 -12.27 -3.62 24.65
C GLN A 321 -11.66 -2.75 25.75
N THR A 322 -10.70 -1.91 25.38
CA THR A 322 -10.29 -0.74 26.18
C THR A 322 -10.83 0.51 25.51
N CYS A 323 -11.53 1.32 26.29
CA CYS A 323 -12.19 2.53 25.82
C CYS A 323 -11.89 3.70 26.75
N ASP A 324 -11.61 4.86 26.15
CA ASP A 324 -11.47 6.09 26.90
C ASP A 324 -12.81 6.70 27.29
N ALA A 325 -13.69 7.05 26.35
CA ALA A 325 -15.02 7.60 26.63
C ALA A 325 -16.05 7.23 25.55
N ASN A 326 -17.34 7.24 25.90
CA ASN A 326 -18.47 7.15 24.96
C ASN A 326 -18.50 5.93 24.00
N CYS A 327 -17.84 4.81 24.35
CA CYS A 327 -17.87 3.62 23.50
C CYS A 327 -19.09 2.74 23.75
N VAL A 328 -19.51 2.03 22.70
CA VAL A 328 -20.49 0.96 22.76
C VAL A 328 -19.80 -0.36 22.44
N LEU A 329 -19.95 -1.35 23.32
CA LEU A 329 -19.58 -2.74 23.05
C LEU A 329 -20.81 -3.63 23.08
N SER A 330 -21.12 -4.23 21.94
CA SER A 330 -22.08 -5.33 21.83
C SER A 330 -21.33 -6.64 21.67
N CYS A 331 -21.34 -7.47 22.71
CA CYS A 331 -20.52 -8.66 22.78
C CYS A 331 -21.37 -9.92 22.91
N ASN A 332 -21.21 -10.83 21.95
CA ASN A 332 -21.80 -12.16 21.98
C ASN A 332 -20.77 -13.27 22.22
N ALA A 333 -19.50 -12.91 22.42
CA ALA A 333 -18.39 -13.84 22.64
C ALA A 333 -18.58 -14.68 23.92
N LYS A 334 -17.83 -15.77 24.05
CA LYS A 334 -17.82 -16.57 25.29
C LYS A 334 -17.38 -15.73 26.49
N ASN A 335 -16.32 -14.95 26.32
CA ASN A 335 -15.77 -14.03 27.32
C ASN A 335 -15.76 -12.59 26.78
N CYS A 336 -16.44 -11.70 27.48
CA CYS A 336 -16.58 -10.29 27.15
C CYS A 336 -16.01 -9.43 28.27
N ASN A 337 -15.02 -8.59 27.97
CA ASN A 337 -14.41 -7.68 28.93
C ASN A 337 -14.34 -6.25 28.36
N GLN A 338 -14.90 -5.28 29.07
CA GLN A 338 -14.76 -3.87 28.74
C GLN A 338 -14.07 -3.11 29.87
N VAL A 339 -13.04 -2.33 29.54
CA VAL A 339 -12.43 -1.35 30.43
C VAL A 339 -12.78 0.05 29.94
N CYS A 340 -13.44 0.84 30.79
CA CYS A 340 -13.86 2.21 30.52
C CYS A 340 -13.09 3.19 31.40
N ASN A 341 -12.27 4.06 30.81
CA ASN A 341 -11.34 4.91 31.55
C ASN A 341 -11.97 6.22 32.06
N LYS A 342 -12.79 6.92 31.26
CA LYS A 342 -13.34 8.25 31.55
C LYS A 342 -14.86 8.28 31.73
N GLY A 343 -15.58 7.22 31.36
CA GLY A 343 -17.04 7.08 31.51
C GLY A 343 -17.81 7.21 30.20
N GLY A 344 -19.14 7.11 30.26
CA GLY A 344 -20.02 7.16 29.08
C GLY A 344 -20.06 5.86 28.27
N CYS A 345 -19.40 4.80 28.73
CA CYS A 345 -19.39 3.53 28.04
C CYS A 345 -20.68 2.74 28.23
N SER A 346 -21.20 2.17 27.14
CA SER A 346 -22.30 1.22 27.13
C SER A 346 -21.77 -0.18 26.81
N PHE A 347 -22.19 -1.16 27.61
CA PHE A 347 -21.81 -2.55 27.43
C PHE A 347 -23.03 -3.46 27.43
N GLU A 348 -23.18 -4.22 26.36
CA GLU A 348 -24.26 -5.17 26.15
C GLU A 348 -23.67 -6.54 25.88
N CYS A 349 -24.11 -7.53 26.67
CA CYS A 349 -23.72 -8.93 26.52
C CYS A 349 -24.92 -9.75 26.07
N GLY A 350 -24.75 -10.58 25.05
CA GLY A 350 -25.76 -11.54 24.60
C GLY A 350 -26.11 -12.59 25.67
N SER A 351 -27.22 -13.30 25.48
CA SER A 351 -27.71 -14.32 26.42
C SER A 351 -26.80 -15.56 26.54
N GLY A 352 -25.92 -15.79 25.55
CA GLY A 352 -24.98 -16.92 25.54
C GLY A 352 -23.60 -16.63 26.12
N VAL A 353 -23.34 -15.40 26.60
CA VAL A 353 -22.04 -14.98 27.15
C VAL A 353 -21.82 -15.65 28.51
N GLN A 354 -20.67 -16.31 28.69
CA GLN A 354 -20.34 -16.98 29.96
C GLN A 354 -19.78 -15.99 30.97
N ASN A 355 -18.86 -15.13 30.53
CA ASN A 355 -18.21 -14.13 31.37
C ASN A 355 -18.44 -12.75 30.77
N CYS A 356 -19.12 -11.87 31.51
CA CYS A 356 -19.40 -10.51 31.09
C CYS A 356 -18.94 -9.55 32.18
N THR A 357 -17.84 -8.83 31.93
CA THR A 357 -17.21 -7.94 32.91
C THR A 357 -17.06 -6.53 32.35
N GLN A 358 -17.55 -5.54 33.11
CA GLN A 358 -17.29 -4.12 32.86
C GLN A 358 -16.48 -3.55 34.02
N THR A 359 -15.35 -2.93 33.70
CA THR A 359 -14.53 -2.20 34.66
C THR A 359 -14.60 -0.71 34.35
N CYS A 360 -15.03 0.08 35.32
CA CYS A 360 -15.16 1.53 35.17
C CYS A 360 -14.20 2.23 36.13
N ILE A 361 -13.23 2.95 35.55
CA ILE A 361 -12.20 3.64 36.30
C ILE A 361 -12.70 5.01 36.76
N LYS A 362 -13.36 5.75 35.87
CA LYS A 362 -14.00 7.05 36.15
C LYS A 362 -15.34 7.16 35.42
N GLY A 363 -16.19 8.06 35.91
CA GLY A 363 -17.49 8.36 35.31
C GLY A 363 -18.54 7.28 35.52
N VAL A 364 -19.65 7.41 34.79
CA VAL A 364 -20.79 6.47 34.82
C VAL A 364 -20.69 5.54 33.62
N CYS A 365 -20.90 4.25 33.87
CA CYS A 365 -21.04 3.25 32.82
C CYS A 365 -22.43 2.63 32.87
N SER A 366 -22.88 2.11 31.73
CA SER A 366 -24.15 1.39 31.62
C SER A 366 -23.88 -0.04 31.19
N THR A 367 -24.42 -1.01 31.94
CA THR A 367 -24.48 -2.41 31.55
C THR A 367 -25.91 -2.83 31.27
N ARG A 368 -26.13 -3.55 30.17
CA ARG A 368 -27.41 -4.18 29.84
C ARG A 368 -27.24 -5.70 29.81
N ASN A 369 -27.07 -6.32 30.97
CA ASN A 369 -27.24 -7.77 31.15
C ASN A 369 -27.38 -8.12 32.66
N PRO A 370 -28.41 -8.89 33.08
CA PRO A 370 -28.63 -9.26 34.49
C PRO A 370 -27.51 -10.10 35.12
N THR A 371 -26.66 -10.78 34.34
CA THR A 371 -25.54 -11.59 34.86
C THR A 371 -24.18 -10.87 34.81
N SER A 372 -24.15 -9.61 34.35
CA SER A 372 -22.90 -8.85 34.25
C SER A 372 -22.37 -8.42 35.62
N THR A 373 -21.04 -8.51 35.78
CA THR A 373 -20.35 -7.96 36.95
C THR A 373 -19.76 -6.60 36.59
N THR A 374 -20.30 -5.53 37.17
CA THR A 374 -19.73 -4.19 37.05
C THR A 374 -18.84 -3.92 38.25
N THR A 375 -17.54 -3.73 38.02
CA THR A 375 -16.60 -3.35 39.08
C THR A 375 -16.24 -1.87 38.95
N HIS A 376 -16.55 -1.10 39.99
CA HIS A 376 -16.02 0.26 40.12
C HIS A 376 -14.68 0.18 40.85
N ARG A 377 -13.61 0.69 40.22
CA ARG A 377 -12.36 0.84 40.94
C ARG A 377 -12.53 2.01 41.91
N PRO A 378 -12.35 1.84 43.23
CA PRO A 378 -12.48 2.94 44.17
C PRO A 378 -11.48 4.03 43.79
N THR A 379 -12.00 5.16 43.32
CA THR A 379 -11.21 6.37 43.16
C THR A 379 -10.83 6.84 44.57
N ARG A 380 -9.60 7.33 44.75
CA ARG A 380 -9.08 7.81 46.04
C ARG A 380 -9.82 9.05 46.61
N ASN A 381 -11.02 9.36 46.11
CA ASN A 381 -11.84 10.47 46.58
C ASN A 381 -13.29 9.98 46.79
N PRO A 382 -13.74 9.81 48.04
CA PRO A 382 -15.06 9.28 48.36
C PRO A 382 -16.11 10.38 48.17
N GLY A 383 -16.56 10.57 46.93
CA GLY A 383 -17.62 11.51 46.61
C GLY A 383 -18.50 10.96 45.51
N TRP A 384 -19.62 10.36 45.91
CA TRP A 384 -20.81 10.10 45.09
C TRP A 384 -20.69 8.98 44.04
N CYS A 385 -20.92 7.73 44.47
CA CYS A 385 -21.41 6.67 43.59
C CYS A 385 -22.80 6.21 44.10
N LEU A 386 -23.86 6.74 43.49
CA LEU A 386 -25.22 6.21 43.64
C LEU A 386 -25.40 5.06 42.64
N SER A 387 -25.20 3.82 43.10
CA SER A 387 -25.68 2.64 42.38
C SER A 387 -27.21 2.60 42.52
N LYS A 388 -27.94 2.83 41.42
CA LYS A 388 -29.38 2.53 41.33
C LYS A 388 -29.56 1.02 41.14
N GLY A 389 -29.38 0.26 42.22
CA GLY A 389 -29.97 -1.07 42.34
C GLY A 389 -31.46 -0.92 42.60
N TYR A 390 -32.30 -1.30 41.64
CA TYR A 390 -33.74 -1.40 41.85
C TYR A 390 -34.03 -2.51 42.88
N GLY A 391 -34.29 -2.08 44.11
CA GLY A 391 -34.72 -2.93 45.22
C GLY A 391 -35.30 -2.04 46.33
N ILE A 392 -36.43 -1.38 46.06
CA ILE A 392 -37.10 -0.52 47.05
C ILE A 392 -37.81 -1.42 48.07
N LEU A 393 -37.14 -1.69 49.18
CA LEU A 393 -37.76 -2.08 50.45
C LEU A 393 -38.44 -0.83 51.04
N ARG A 394 -39.77 -0.86 51.19
CA ARG A 394 -40.53 0.24 51.81
C ARG A 394 -40.24 0.29 53.32
N ILE A 395 -39.64 1.38 53.78
CA ILE A 395 -39.72 1.81 55.18
C ILE A 395 -40.30 3.24 55.19
N ALA A 396 -41.38 3.42 55.94
CA ALA A 396 -42.13 4.67 56.06
C ALA A 396 -41.32 5.74 56.82
N PRO A 397 -41.49 7.05 56.52
CA PRO A 397 -40.90 8.12 57.29
C PRO A 397 -41.83 8.55 58.43
N PHE A 398 -41.36 8.36 59.66
CA PHE A 398 -41.76 9.16 60.82
C PHE A 398 -40.72 10.28 60.99
N LEU A 399 -41.21 11.46 61.40
CA LEU A 399 -40.46 12.64 61.87
C LEU A 399 -40.03 13.66 60.80
N ALA A 400 -41.00 14.50 60.47
CA ALA A 400 -40.79 15.91 60.12
C ALA A 400 -40.61 16.76 61.39
N ASN A 401 -39.97 17.92 61.24
CA ASN A 401 -39.72 19.01 62.20
C ASN A 401 -38.44 18.94 63.04
N LEU A 402 -37.37 19.56 62.53
CA LEU A 402 -36.60 20.57 63.27
C LEU A 402 -35.68 21.33 62.30
N PHE A 403 -35.39 22.60 62.61
CA PHE A 403 -34.53 23.56 61.90
C PHE A 403 -35.18 24.50 60.88
N ASN A 404 -35.98 25.42 61.45
CA ASN A 404 -36.12 26.77 60.93
C ASN A 404 -36.26 27.73 62.12
N PHE A 405 -35.15 28.06 62.79
CA PHE A 405 -35.05 29.26 63.63
C PHE A 405 -33.58 29.52 64.02
N LEU A 406 -33.09 30.71 63.63
CA LEU A 406 -31.94 31.46 64.18
C LEU A 406 -30.52 31.01 63.83
N GLU A 407 -29.99 31.60 62.76
CA GLU A 407 -28.79 32.46 62.89
C GLU A 407 -29.07 33.81 62.23
N ARG A 408 -29.44 34.80 63.05
CA ARG A 408 -29.06 36.20 62.85
C ARG A 408 -27.84 36.43 63.74
N LEU A 409 -26.68 36.57 63.11
CA LEU A 409 -25.66 37.55 63.48
C LEU A 409 -25.20 38.22 62.19
#